data_AF-A0A0K2YRC2-F1
#
_entry.id   AF-A0A0K2YRC2-F1
#
_cell.length_a   1.000
_cell.length_b   1.000
_cell.length_c   1.000
_cell.angle_alpha   90.00
_cell.angle_beta   90.00
_cell.angle_gamma   90.00
#
_symmetry.space_group_name_H-M   'P 1'
#
loop_
_entity.id
_entity.type
_entity.pdbx_description
1 polymer ?
#
loop_
_entity_poly.entity_id
_entity_poly.type
_entity_poly.pdbx_seq_one_letter_code
_entity_poly.pdbx_strand_id
1 'polypeptide(L)'
;MSDALPTHTDLARRRRDTRLLVEHLRFLEDTVVAQALVKDALLRGLSQSETAKLLGMSKRTVNQHARTPYMRYAVSSDDRATERRSFDAAFMAYVWGSDEAARAATERSIQYDRERLLVESD
;
A
#
# COMPACT_ATOMS: atom_id res chain seq x y z
N MET A 1 3.78 4.38 42.24
CA MET A 1 2.76 3.90 41.28
C MET A 1 3.27 2.58 40.74
N SER A 2 2.61 1.47 41.06
CA SER A 2 3.03 0.15 40.56
C SER A 2 2.61 0.05 39.11
N ASP A 3 3.58 0.10 38.18
CA ASP A 3 3.36 -0.36 36.81
C ASP A 3 3.07 -1.87 36.90
N ALA A 4 1.78 -2.22 36.98
CA ALA A 4 1.37 -3.61 36.95
C ALA A 4 1.87 -4.23 35.64
N LEU A 5 2.71 -5.26 35.76
CA LEU A 5 3.24 -5.97 34.61
C LEU A 5 2.06 -6.49 33.76
N PRO A 6 2.13 -6.38 32.42
CA PRO A 6 1.05 -6.80 31.55
C PRO A 6 0.72 -8.27 31.77
N THR A 7 -0.58 -8.58 31.83
CA THR A 7 -1.04 -9.96 32.03
C THR A 7 -0.70 -10.83 30.81
N HIS A 8 -0.67 -12.15 30.98
CA HIS A 8 -0.48 -13.07 29.85
C HIS A 8 -1.56 -12.89 28.76
N THR A 9 -2.79 -12.55 29.16
CA THR A 9 -3.89 -12.23 28.25
C THR A 9 -3.59 -10.95 27.46
N ASP A 10 -3.04 -9.92 28.10
CA ASP A 10 -2.64 -8.67 27.43
C ASP A 10 -1.52 -8.91 26.41
N LEU A 11 -0.52 -9.72 26.78
CA LEU A 11 0.58 -10.07 25.87
C LEU A 11 0.09 -10.88 24.67
N ALA A 12 -0.83 -11.83 24.87
CA ALA A 12 -1.42 -12.62 23.78
C ALA A 12 -2.23 -11.74 22.81
N ARG A 13 -3.01 -10.78 23.33
CA ARG A 13 -3.74 -9.79 22.53
C ARG A 13 -2.79 -8.91 21.72
N ARG A 14 -1.78 -8.32 22.36
CA ARG A 14 -0.77 -7.48 21.67
C ARG A 14 -0.05 -8.23 20.56
N ARG A 15 0.29 -9.51 20.77
CA ARG A 15 0.88 -10.36 19.74
C ARG A 15 -0.05 -10.56 18.54
N ARG A 16 -1.34 -10.77 18.78
CA ARG A 16 -2.34 -10.91 17.71
C ARG A 16 -2.48 -9.61 16.92
N ASP A 17 -2.61 -8.49 17.62
CA ASP A 17 -2.77 -7.17 16.99
C ASP A 17 -1.54 -6.79 16.16
N THR A 18 -0.34 -7.09 16.66
CA THR A 18 0.92 -6.89 15.89
C THR A 18 0.94 -7.70 14.60
N ARG A 19 0.49 -8.96 14.63
CA ARG A 19 0.44 -9.80 13.41
C ARG A 19 -0.51 -9.23 12.37
N LEU A 20 -1.71 -8.82 12.79
CA LEU A 20 -2.70 -8.21 11.92
C LEU A 20 -2.19 -6.91 11.32
N LEU A 21 -1.47 -6.09 12.10
CA LEU A 21 -0.84 -4.88 11.58
C LEU A 21 0.22 -5.20 10.53
N VAL A 22 1.12 -6.15 10.80
CA VAL A 22 2.16 -6.54 9.82
C VAL A 22 1.55 -7.08 8.53
N GLU A 23 0.52 -7.91 8.64
CA GLU A 23 -0.24 -8.43 7.48
C GLU A 23 -0.87 -7.28 6.68
N HIS A 24 -1.45 -6.30 7.37
CA HIS A 24 -2.04 -5.12 6.76
C HIS A 24 -0.98 -4.26 6.04
N LEU A 25 0.16 -3.96 6.67
CA LEU A 25 1.23 -3.17 6.05
C LEU A 25 1.83 -3.87 4.82
N ARG A 26 1.96 -5.21 4.84
CA ARG A 26 2.37 -5.99 3.65
C ARG A 26 1.35 -5.88 2.53
N PHE A 27 0.06 -5.88 2.87
CA PHE A 27 -0.99 -5.66 1.89
C PHE A 27 -0.90 -4.26 1.28
N LEU A 28 -0.65 -3.21 2.07
CA LEU A 28 -0.44 -1.84 1.54
C LEU A 28 0.77 -1.77 0.61
N GLU A 29 1.87 -2.42 0.99
CA GLU A 29 3.09 -2.46 0.19
C GLU A 29 2.84 -3.07 -1.19
N ASP A 30 2.21 -4.25 -1.25
CA ASP A 30 1.94 -4.93 -2.52
C ASP A 30 0.85 -4.24 -3.36
N THR A 31 -0.23 -3.78 -2.73
CA THR A 31 -1.41 -3.29 -3.46
C THR A 31 -1.40 -1.82 -3.77
N VAL A 32 -0.59 -1.01 -3.06
CA VAL A 32 -0.52 0.43 -3.27
C VAL A 32 0.87 0.87 -3.65
N VAL A 33 1.89 0.52 -2.86
CA VAL A 33 3.26 0.99 -3.11
C VAL A 33 3.82 0.37 -4.40
N ALA A 34 3.83 -0.96 -4.49
CA ALA A 34 4.35 -1.66 -5.66
C ALA A 34 3.56 -1.30 -6.93
N GLN A 35 2.24 -1.18 -6.84
CA GLN A 35 1.42 -0.73 -7.96
C GLN A 35 1.79 0.68 -8.43
N ALA A 36 1.90 1.65 -7.50
CA ALA A 36 2.25 3.02 -7.85
C ALA A 36 3.65 3.10 -8.49
N LEU A 37 4.62 2.36 -7.97
CA LEU A 37 5.97 2.29 -8.54
C LEU A 37 5.98 1.71 -9.96
N VAL A 38 5.25 0.61 -10.18
CA VAL A 38 5.11 0.00 -11.50
C VAL A 38 4.47 0.98 -12.48
N LYS A 39 3.34 1.59 -12.10
CA LYS A 39 2.59 2.51 -12.97
C LYS A 39 3.39 3.77 -13.29
N ASP A 40 4.09 4.34 -12.31
CA ASP A 40 4.97 5.50 -12.54
C ASP A 40 6.12 5.16 -13.51
N ALA A 41 6.77 4.00 -13.35
CA ALA A 41 7.82 3.55 -14.27
C ALA A 41 7.30 3.40 -15.71
N LEU A 42 6.12 2.81 -15.88
CA LEU A 42 5.49 2.65 -17.18
C LEU A 42 5.05 4.00 -17.79
N LEU A 43 4.54 4.94 -16.98
CA LEU A 43 4.24 6.31 -17.44
C LEU A 43 5.49 7.04 -17.93
N ARG A 44 6.63 6.81 -17.28
CA ARG A 44 7.94 7.35 -17.69
C ARG A 44 8.51 6.68 -18.95
N GLY A 45 7.80 5.72 -19.54
CA GLY A 45 8.16 5.08 -20.80
C GLY A 45 9.05 3.84 -20.67
N LEU A 46 9.28 3.32 -19.46
CA LEU A 46 9.99 2.06 -19.29
C LEU A 46 9.13 0.91 -19.83
N SER A 47 9.77 -0.08 -20.44
CA SER A 47 9.13 -1.35 -20.76
C SER A 47 8.85 -2.15 -19.48
N GLN A 48 7.96 -3.16 -19.58
CA GLN A 48 7.72 -4.08 -18.47
C GLN A 48 8.97 -4.86 -18.04
N SER A 49 9.88 -5.16 -18.96
CA SER A 49 11.13 -5.86 -18.66
C SER A 49 12.12 -4.97 -17.90
N GLU A 50 12.23 -3.69 -18.28
CA GLU A 50 13.05 -2.71 -17.57
C GLU A 50 12.48 -2.42 -16.18
N THR A 51 11.16 -2.28 -16.08
CA THR A 51 10.45 -2.09 -14.81
C THR A 51 10.67 -3.28 -13.87
N ALA A 52 10.55 -4.50 -14.38
CA ALA A 52 10.82 -5.73 -13.63
C ALA A 52 12.24 -5.75 -13.06
N LYS A 53 13.24 -5.42 -13.89
CA LYS A 53 14.63 -5.34 -13.47
C LYS A 53 14.85 -4.23 -12.44
N LEU A 54 14.28 -3.05 -12.65
CA LEU A 54 14.42 -1.89 -11.76
C LEU A 54 13.86 -2.17 -10.37
N LEU A 55 12.68 -2.78 -10.29
CA LEU A 55 11.96 -3.01 -9.05
C LEU A 55 12.23 -4.39 -8.43
N GLY A 56 13.13 -5.20 -9.02
CA GLY A 56 13.47 -6.52 -8.49
C GLY A 56 12.31 -7.50 -8.48
N MET A 57 11.34 -7.36 -9.39
CA MET A 57 10.14 -8.19 -9.47
C MET A 57 10.05 -8.97 -10.79
N SER A 58 9.20 -9.99 -10.84
CA SER A 58 8.99 -10.72 -12.09
C SER A 58 8.19 -9.89 -13.10
N LYS A 59 8.40 -10.11 -14.41
CA LYS A 59 7.57 -9.48 -15.46
C LYS A 59 6.08 -9.80 -15.30
N ARG A 60 5.75 -10.99 -14.79
CA ARG A 60 4.37 -11.39 -14.47
C ARG A 60 3.78 -10.47 -13.38
N THR A 61 4.55 -10.21 -12.33
CA THR A 61 4.17 -9.31 -11.23
C THR A 61 3.98 -7.88 -11.72
N VAL A 62 4.90 -7.36 -12.54
CA VAL A 62 4.73 -6.05 -13.21
C VAL A 62 3.41 -6.01 -13.99
N ASN A 63 3.14 -7.01 -14.82
CA ASN A 63 1.93 -7.04 -15.63
C ASN A 63 0.65 -7.14 -14.78
N GLN A 64 0.70 -7.84 -13.66
CA GLN A 64 -0.41 -7.89 -12.70
C GLN A 64 -0.68 -6.49 -12.13
N HIS A 65 0.33 -5.85 -11.53
CA HIS A 65 0.19 -4.51 -10.96
C HIS A 65 -0.23 -3.45 -11.99
N ALA A 66 0.28 -3.54 -13.22
CA ALA A 66 -0.06 -2.64 -14.31
C ALA A 66 -1.51 -2.79 -14.81
N ARG A 67 -2.20 -3.89 -14.49
CA ARG A 67 -3.58 -4.17 -14.92
C ARG A 67 -4.59 -4.08 -13.78
N THR A 68 -4.13 -4.03 -12.54
CA THR A 68 -4.99 -3.87 -11.37
C THR A 68 -5.26 -2.38 -11.15
N PRO A 69 -6.52 -1.91 -11.24
CA PRO A 69 -6.84 -0.53 -10.93
C PRO A 69 -6.50 -0.21 -9.48
N TYR A 70 -6.11 1.03 -9.22
CA TYR A 70 -5.97 1.55 -7.87
C TYR A 70 -7.32 1.47 -7.18
N MET A 71 -7.42 0.62 -6.16
CA MET A 71 -8.56 0.62 -5.26
C MET A 71 -8.14 1.32 -3.98
N ARG A 72 -8.83 2.42 -3.65
CA ARG A 72 -8.76 2.97 -2.30
C ARG A 72 -9.27 1.86 -1.39
N TYR A 73 -8.36 1.34 -0.55
CA TYR A 73 -8.51 0.16 0.32
C TYR A 73 -9.98 -0.22 0.53
N ALA A 74 -10.38 -1.44 0.15
CA ALA A 74 -11.71 -1.94 0.47
C ALA A 74 -11.98 -1.66 1.96
N VAL A 75 -12.78 -0.63 2.20
CA VAL A 75 -12.98 -0.07 3.53
C VAL A 75 -13.80 -1.11 4.26
N SER A 76 -13.14 -2.02 4.98
CA SER A 76 -13.87 -2.91 5.87
C SER A 76 -14.53 -2.00 6.89
N SER A 77 -15.86 -1.99 6.91
CA SER A 77 -16.70 -1.25 7.87
C SER A 77 -16.63 -1.87 9.28
N ASP A 78 -15.43 -2.24 9.70
CA ASP A 78 -15.15 -2.83 11.01
C ASP A 78 -14.64 -1.72 11.95
N ASP A 79 -14.86 -1.87 13.25
CA ASP A 79 -14.57 -0.90 14.31
C ASP A 79 -13.08 -0.49 14.34
N ARG A 80 -12.21 -1.32 13.76
CA ARG A 80 -10.76 -1.09 13.62
C ARG A 80 -10.37 -0.25 12.40
N ALA A 81 -11.31 0.16 11.55
CA ALA A 81 -11.02 0.91 10.33
C ALA A 81 -10.34 2.26 10.62
N THR A 82 -10.74 2.96 11.69
CA THR A 82 -10.14 4.25 12.06
C THR A 82 -8.68 4.10 12.48
N GLU A 83 -8.38 3.07 13.27
CA GLU A 83 -7.01 2.78 13.71
C GLU A 83 -6.12 2.38 12.51
N ARG A 84 -6.61 1.50 11.63
CA ARG A 84 -5.89 1.15 10.39
C ARG A 84 -5.59 2.36 9.52
N ARG A 85 -6.55 3.28 9.32
CA ARG A 85 -6.34 4.51 8.54
C ARG A 85 -5.17 5.36 9.08
N SER A 86 -5.00 5.42 10.40
CA SER A 86 -3.88 6.17 11.00
C SER A 86 -2.52 5.51 10.69
N PHE A 87 -2.46 4.18 10.68
CA PHE A 87 -1.28 3.45 10.27
C PHE A 87 -1.01 3.55 8.76
N ASP A 88 -2.05 3.59 7.93
CA ASP A 88 -1.92 3.72 6.48
C ASP A 88 -1.23 5.04 6.10
N ALA A 89 -1.70 6.16 6.66
CA ALA A 89 -1.12 7.47 6.40
C ALA A 89 0.35 7.52 6.84
N ALA A 90 0.64 7.07 8.07
CA ALA A 90 1.99 7.03 8.60
C ALA A 90 2.92 6.12 7.77
N PHE A 91 2.43 4.95 7.34
CA PHE A 91 3.18 4.02 6.51
C PHE A 91 3.48 4.61 5.14
N MET A 92 2.49 5.23 4.49
CA MET A 92 2.67 5.86 3.19
C MET A 92 3.64 7.05 3.27
N ALA A 93 3.52 7.90 4.28
CA ALA A 93 4.46 8.99 4.52
C ALA A 93 5.89 8.47 4.74
N TYR A 94 6.05 7.36 5.47
CA TYR A 94 7.35 6.73 5.67
C TYR A 94 7.96 6.21 4.35
N VAL A 95 7.17 5.53 3.52
CA VAL A 95 7.63 4.98 2.23
C VAL A 95 8.00 6.09 1.24
N TRP A 96 7.18 7.13 1.13
CA TRP A 96 7.35 8.20 0.15
C TRP A 96 8.15 9.41 0.66
N GLY A 97 8.49 9.41 1.94
CA GLY A 97 9.23 10.48 2.62
C GLY A 97 8.38 11.67 3.09
N SER A 98 7.12 11.77 2.66
CA SER A 98 6.14 12.78 3.13
C SER A 98 4.72 12.42 2.71
N ASP A 99 3.73 13.03 3.37
CA ASP A 99 2.31 12.93 2.97
C ASP A 99 2.08 13.49 1.56
N GLU A 100 2.77 14.58 1.19
CA GLU A 100 2.65 15.19 -0.13
C GLU A 100 3.18 14.26 -1.23
N ALA A 101 4.35 13.66 -1.01
CA ALA A 101 4.91 12.68 -1.94
C ALA A 101 4.03 11.44 -2.07
N ALA A 102 3.45 10.96 -0.96
CA ALA A 102 2.49 9.86 -0.97
C ALA A 102 1.25 10.18 -1.81
N ARG A 103 0.66 11.37 -1.62
CA ARG A 103 -0.49 11.82 -2.41
C ARG A 103 -0.14 11.91 -3.89
N ALA A 104 1.01 12.50 -4.24
CA ALA A 104 1.46 12.63 -5.62
C ALA A 104 1.70 11.26 -6.30
N ALA A 105 2.21 10.27 -5.56
CA ALA A 105 2.38 8.91 -6.06
C ALA A 105 1.02 8.22 -6.33
N THR A 106 0.05 8.39 -5.42
CA THR A 106 -1.32 7.89 -5.62
C THR A 106 -2.00 8.56 -6.81
N GLU A 107 -1.90 9.88 -6.95
CA GLU A 107 -2.47 10.62 -8.08
C GLU A 107 -1.90 10.15 -9.42
N ARG A 108 -0.59 9.90 -9.50
CA ARG A 108 0.04 9.32 -10.70
C ARG A 108 -0.43 7.91 -11.01
N SER A 109 -0.62 7.07 -9.99
CA SER A 109 -1.21 5.73 -10.18
C SER A 109 -2.62 5.83 -10.76
N ILE A 110 -3.45 6.74 -10.24
CA ILE A 110 -4.82 6.99 -10.73
C ILE A 110 -4.78 7.53 -12.17
N GLN A 111 -3.85 8.44 -12.47
CA GLN A 111 -3.64 8.95 -13.83
C GLN A 111 -3.34 7.81 -14.81
N TYR A 112 -2.42 6.91 -14.46
CA TYR A 112 -2.14 5.73 -15.29
C TYR A 112 -3.40 4.91 -15.54
N ASP A 113 -4.21 4.65 -14.51
CA ASP A 113 -5.43 3.85 -14.63
C ASP A 113 -6.45 4.50 -15.58
N ARG A 114 -6.60 5.83 -15.52
CA ARG A 114 -7.43 6.59 -16.47
C ARG A 114 -6.92 6.47 -17.90
N GLU A 115 -5.62 6.69 -18.11
CA GLU A 115 -5.01 6.75 -19.44
C GLU A 115 -4.87 5.36 -20.10
N ARG A 116 -4.60 4.32 -19.32
CA ARG A 116 -4.20 3.00 -19.83
C ARG A 116 -5.20 1.88 -19.54
N LEU A 117 -6.00 2.00 -18.48
CA LEU A 117 -7.02 1.01 -18.14
C LEU A 117 -8.44 1.49 -18.43
N LEU A 118 -8.62 2.75 -18.82
CA LEU A 118 -9.93 3.37 -19.09
C LEU A 118 -10.88 3.26 -17.88
N VAL A 119 -10.31 3.33 -16.67
CA VAL A 119 -11.07 3.34 -15.41
C VAL A 119 -11.35 4.79 -15.05
N GLU A 120 -12.63 5.19 -15.06
CA GLU A 120 -13.06 6.45 -14.48
C GLU A 120 -12.90 6.37 -12.96
N SER A 121 -12.37 7.42 -12.36
CA SER A 121 -12.26 7.50 -10.89
C SER A 121 -13.45 8.30 -10.39
N ASP A 122 -14.26 7.68 -9.52
CA ASP A 122 -15.28 8.37 -8.73
C ASP A 122 -14.67 9.45 -7.81
#